data_AF-A0A7C6S167-F1
#
_entry.id   AF-A0A7C6S167-F1
#
_cell.length_a   1.000
_cell.length_b   1.000
_cell.length_c   1.000
_cell.angle_alpha   90.00
_cell.angle_beta   90.00
_cell.angle_gamma   90.00
#
_symmetry.space_group_name_H-M   'P 1'
#
loop_
_entity.id
_entity.type
_entity.pdbx_description
1 polymer ?
#
loop_
_entity_poly.entity_id
_entity_poly.type
_entity_poly.pdbx_seq_one_letter_code
_entity_poly.pdbx_strand_id
1 'polypeptide(L)' 'INIINKKLYIETKTTNIEILEIQAPGKNIVSVKDFLNGQRIFSDGDIVEERRNSNE' A
#
# COMPACT_ATOMS: atom_id res chain seq x y z
N ILE A 1 -1.69 1.52 7.36
CA ILE A 1 -2.35 1.39 6.04
C ILE A 1 -3.82 1.22 6.32
N ASN A 2 -4.67 2.02 5.67
CA ASN A 2 -6.12 1.90 5.81
C ASN A 2 -6.73 1.56 4.45
N ILE A 3 -7.55 0.51 4.38
CA ILE A 3 -8.24 0.07 3.16
C ILE A 3 -9.74 0.25 3.33
N ILE A 4 -10.31 1.27 2.68
CA ILE A 4 -11.72 1.63 2.82
C ILE A 4 -12.33 1.71 1.42
N ASN A 5 -13.39 0.93 1.16
CA ASN A 5 -14.11 0.95 -0.13
C ASN A 5 -13.22 0.79 -1.37
N LYS A 6 -12.23 -0.12 -1.31
CA LYS A 6 -11.21 -0.34 -2.37
C LYS A 6 -10.33 0.88 -2.67
N LYS A 7 -10.19 1.78 -1.71
CA LYS A 7 -9.17 2.82 -1.69
C LYS A 7 -8.08 2.45 -0.71
N LEU A 8 -6.87 2.93 -0.95
CA LEU A 8 -5.70 2.69 -0.12
C LEU A 8 -5.22 4.02 0.44
N TYR A 9 -5.11 4.09 1.76
CA TYR A 9 -4.60 5.25 2.47
C TYR A 9 -3.34 4.88 3.25
N ILE A 10 -2.31 5.71 3.13
CA ILE A 10 -1.16 5.66 4.01
C ILE A 10 -1.37 6.75 5.07
N GLU A 11 -1.68 6.31 6.28
CA GLU A 11 -1.72 7.18 7.43
C GLU A 11 -0.29 7.50 7.86
N THR A 12 -0.03 8.80 8.00
CA THR A 12 1.22 9.33 8.53
C THR A 12 0.94 9.97 9.88
N LYS A 13 1.98 10.43 10.59
CA LYS A 13 1.81 11.09 11.89
C LYS A 13 0.91 12.34 11.87
N THR A 14 0.73 12.97 10.71
CA THR A 14 0.06 14.28 10.59
C THR A 14 -1.08 14.31 9.57
N THR A 15 -1.10 13.38 8.63
CA THR A 15 -2.09 13.38 7.54
C THR A 15 -2.31 12.00 6.96
N ASN A 16 -3.36 11.86 6.15
CA ASN A 16 -3.64 10.69 5.34
C ASN A 16 -3.35 10.97 3.88
N ILE A 17 -2.61 10.06 3.24
CA ILE A 17 -2.27 10.14 1.81
C ILE A 17 -3.07 9.07 1.07
N GLU A 18 -3.93 9.49 0.14
CA GLU A 18 -4.64 8.57 -0.75
C GLU A 18 -3.72 8.14 -1.90
N ILE A 19 -3.61 6.83 -2.10
CA ILE A 19 -2.87 6.25 -3.23
C ILE A 19 -3.86 6.03 -4.37
N LEU A 20 -3.57 6.62 -5.53
CA LEU A 20 -4.42 6.52 -6.72
C LEU A 20 -4.00 5.34 -7.61
N GLU A 21 -2.69 5.18 -7.79
CA GLU A 21 -2.09 4.16 -8.65
C GLU A 21 -0.90 3.51 -7.95
N ILE A 22 -0.64 2.26 -8.31
CA ILE A 22 0.45 1.46 -7.73
C ILE A 22 1.08 0.57 -8.79
N GLN A 23 2.39 0.35 -8.65
CA GLN A 23 3.14 -0.59 -9.46
C GLN A 23 3.74 -1.68 -8.57
N ALA A 24 3.36 -2.93 -8.80
CA ALA A 24 4.07 -4.05 -8.22
C ALA A 24 5.38 -4.29 -9.00
N PRO A 25 6.45 -4.81 -8.35
CA PRO A 25 7.68 -5.17 -9.06
C PRO A 25 7.42 -6.06 -10.28
N GLY A 26 7.91 -5.64 -11.45
CA GLY A 26 7.73 -6.38 -12.72
C GLY A 26 6.32 -6.33 -13.32
N LYS A 27 5.43 -5.43 -12.86
CA LYS A 27 4.08 -5.22 -13.40
C LYS A 27 3.90 -3.79 -13.92
N ASN A 28 2.85 -3.58 -14.70
CA ASN A 28 2.44 -2.23 -15.11
C ASN A 28 1.83 -1.46 -13.93
N ILE A 29 1.87 -0.13 -14.02
CA ILE A 29 1.11 0.74 -13.13
C ILE A 29 -0.38 0.47 -13.36
N VAL A 30 -1.14 0.31 -12.28
CA VAL A 30 -2.59 0.11 -12.30
C VAL A 30 -3.27 0.96 -11.24
N SER A 31 -4.57 1.16 -11.38
CA SER A 31 -5.37 1.79 -10.33
C SER A 31 -5.31 0.95 -9.05
N VAL A 32 -5.34 1.62 -7.89
CA VAL A 32 -5.39 0.92 -6.59
C VAL A 32 -6.59 -0.01 -6.48
N LYS A 33 -7.74 0.38 -7.04
CA LYS A 33 -8.95 -0.45 -7.04
C LYS A 33 -8.71 -1.78 -7.74
N ASP A 34 -8.04 -1.77 -8.89
CA ASP A 34 -7.74 -2.99 -9.65
C ASP A 34 -6.67 -3.82 -8.94
N PHE A 35 -5.66 -3.16 -8.37
CA PHE A 35 -4.63 -3.82 -7.57
C PHE A 35 -5.22 -4.59 -6.37
N LEU A 36 -6.10 -3.95 -5.59
CA LEU A 36 -6.74 -4.55 -4.41
C LEU A 36 -7.73 -5.68 -4.75
N ASN A 37 -8.25 -5.74 -5.99
CA ASN A 37 -9.10 -6.85 -6.42
C ASN A 37 -8.31 -8.14 -6.68
N GLY A 38 -7.06 -8.01 -7.14
CA GLY A 38 -6.23 -9.13 -7.56
C GLY A 38 -5.15 -9.56 -6.56
N GLN A 39 -4.92 -8.78 -5.50
CA GLN A 39 -3.82 -8.98 -4.56
C GLN A 39 -4.27 -8.82 -3.10
N ARG A 40 -3.68 -9.62 -2.20
CA ARG A 40 -3.85 -9.53 -0.74
C ARG A 40 -2.58 -9.08 -0.03
N ILE A 41 -1.73 -8.32 -0.72
CA ILE A 41 -0.42 -7.88 -0.20
C ILE A 41 -0.58 -6.92 0.99
N PHE A 42 -1.61 -6.10 0.97
CA PHE A 42 -1.95 -5.20 2.07
C PHE A 42 -3.22 -5.67 2.75
N SER A 43 -3.19 -5.69 4.06
CA SER A 43 -4.35 -5.80 4.93
C SER A 43 -4.66 -4.45 5.55
N ASP A 44 -5.94 -4.24 5.87
CA ASP A 44 -6.34 -3.08 6.66
C ASP A 44 -5.64 -3.13 8.02
N GLY A 45 -5.02 -2.01 8.42
CA GLY A 45 -4.20 -1.91 9.62
C GLY A 45 -2.71 -2.22 9.44
N ASP A 46 -2.24 -2.61 8.25
CA ASP A 46 -0.81 -2.92 8.03
C ASP A 46 0.11 -1.73 8.28
N ILE A 47 1.33 -1.99 8.75
CA ILE A 47 2.36 -0.97 9.01
C ILE A 47 3.43 -1.05 7.93
N VAL A 48 3.80 0.09 7.35
CA VAL A 48 4.94 0.20 6.46
C VAL A 48 6.16 0.59 7.29
N GLU A 49 7.12 -0.32 7.41
CA GLU A 49 8.38 -0.06 8.10
C GLU A 49 9.55 -0.07 7.10
N GLU A 50 10.52 0.81 7.34
CA GLU A 50 11.79 0.75 6.62
C GLU A 50 12.54 -0.52 7.07
N ARG A 51 12.74 -1.45 6.15
CA ARG A 51 13.54 -2.65 6.43
C ARG A 51 15.00 -2.24 6.57
N ARG A 52 15.46 -2.04 7.80
CA ARG A 52 16.89 -1.92 8.09
C ARG A 52 17.52 -3.30 7.89
N ASN A 53 18.34 -3.43 6.85
CA ASN A 53 19.20 -4.61 6.70
C ASN A 53 20.24 -4.56 7.82
N SER A 54 19.96 -5.19 8.95
CA SER A 54 20.98 -5.55 9.91
C SER A 54 21.78 -6.69 9.28
N ASN A 55 22.95 -6.36 8.73
CA ASN A 55 23.96 -7.37 8.44
C ASN A 55 24.54 -7.81 9.80
N GLU A 56 24.06 -8.93 10.34
CA GLU A 56 24.77 -9.75 11.33
C GLU A 56 25.33 -11.00 10.64
#